data_AF-A0A3M1JQD9-F1
#
_entry.id   AF-A0A3M1JQD9-F1
#
_cell.length_a   1.000
_cell.length_b   1.000
_cell.length_c   1.000
_cell.angle_alpha   90.00
_cell.angle_beta   90.00
_cell.angle_gamma   90.00
#
_symmetry.space_group_name_H-M   'P 1'
#
loop_
_entity.id
_entity.type
_entity.pdbx_description
1 polymer ?
#
loop_
_entity_poly.entity_id
_entity_poly.type
_entity_poly.pdbx_seq_one_letter_code
_entity_poly.pdbx_strand_id
1 'polypeptide(L)'
;FYVHPVDGQLLAFAGLWEHWSGADGSEIESATILTTEANADVAPVHDRMPVLVAPDDFDAWLDCARFPVSEVTGLLHPPPDGSLEVTEISTRVNNPANDTPDVKKPLQSQLSG
;
A
#
# COMPACT_ATOMS: atom_id res chain seq x y z
N PHE A 1 -12.03 -6.22 -1.62
CA PHE A 1 -11.49 -5.76 -2.91
C PHE A 1 -9.99 -6.03 -2.95
N TYR A 2 -9.44 -6.26 -4.13
CA TYR A 2 -8.02 -6.37 -4.41
C TYR A 2 -7.59 -5.17 -5.24
N VAL A 3 -6.55 -4.46 -4.81
CA VAL A 3 -6.03 -3.25 -5.47
C VAL A 3 -4.64 -3.54 -5.99
N HIS A 4 -4.36 -3.21 -7.25
CA HIS A 4 -3.06 -3.41 -7.87
C HIS A 4 -2.76 -2.36 -8.96
N PRO A 5 -1.50 -2.16 -9.36
CA PRO A 5 -1.14 -1.30 -10.48
C PRO A 5 -1.75 -1.78 -11.80
N VAL A 6 -2.17 -0.84 -12.64
CA VAL A 6 -2.67 -1.12 -13.99
C VAL A 6 -1.63 -1.75 -14.90
N ASP A 7 -0.35 -1.50 -14.64
CA ASP A 7 0.79 -2.03 -15.42
C ASP A 7 1.32 -3.36 -14.89
N GLY A 8 0.74 -3.89 -13.81
CA GLY A 8 1.14 -5.14 -13.18
C GLY A 8 2.48 -5.08 -12.43
N GLN A 9 3.06 -3.90 -12.22
CA GLN A 9 4.26 -3.72 -11.42
C GLN A 9 4.00 -3.88 -9.91
N LEU A 10 5.06 -3.79 -9.12
CA LEU A 10 4.97 -3.79 -7.66
C LEU A 10 4.57 -2.42 -7.13
N LEU A 11 3.78 -2.41 -6.06
CA LEU A 11 3.54 -1.21 -5.26
C LEU A 11 4.67 -1.04 -4.25
N ALA A 12 5.27 0.15 -4.22
CA ALA A 12 6.18 0.56 -3.15
C ALA A 12 5.43 1.50 -2.19
N PHE A 13 5.33 1.12 -0.92
CA PHE A 13 4.64 1.92 0.09
C PHE A 13 5.61 2.77 0.88
N ALA A 14 5.26 4.04 1.07
CA ALA A 14 5.98 4.89 2.02
C ALA A 14 5.76 4.35 3.44
N GLY A 15 6.84 4.04 4.15
CA GLY A 15 6.78 3.53 5.51
C GLY A 15 7.90 4.05 6.41
N LEU A 16 7.58 4.20 7.69
CA LEU A 16 8.56 4.52 8.73
C LEU A 16 8.90 3.25 9.48
N TRP A 17 10.12 3.16 9.99
CA TRP A 17 10.55 2.04 10.82
C TRP A 17 11.30 2.54 12.05
N GLU A 18 11.30 1.73 13.10
CA GLU A 18 11.99 2.00 14.35
C GLU A 18 12.55 0.71 14.95
N HIS A 19 13.75 0.82 15.53
CA HIS A 19 14.31 -0.17 16.43
C HIS A 19 14.12 0.30 17.88
N TRP A 20 13.45 -0.52 18.68
CA TRP A 20 13.22 -0.28 20.10
C TRP A 20 13.97 -1.31 20.95
N SER A 21 14.65 -0.86 22.00
CA SER A 21 15.36 -1.72 22.96
C SER A 21 14.72 -1.61 24.36
N GLY A 22 14.29 -2.74 24.90
CA GLY A 22 13.68 -2.85 26.22
C GLY A 22 14.70 -2.91 27.35
N ALA A 23 14.27 -2.49 28.54
CA ALA A 23 15.11 -2.54 29.75
C ALA A 23 15.46 -3.96 30.20
N ASP A 24 14.72 -4.96 29.73
CA ASP A 24 14.94 -6.39 29.94
C ASP A 24 15.89 -7.02 28.88
N GLY A 25 16.41 -6.21 27.96
CA GLY A 25 17.25 -6.67 26.85
C GLY A 25 16.48 -7.19 25.64
N SER A 26 15.16 -7.01 25.59
CA SER A 26 14.38 -7.29 24.38
C SER A 26 14.65 -6.25 23.29
N GLU A 27 14.54 -6.67 22.03
CA GLU A 27 14.66 -5.79 20.87
C GLU A 27 13.44 -5.99 19.98
N ILE A 28 12.89 -4.89 19.46
CA ILE A 28 11.75 -4.88 18.55
C ILE A 28 12.11 -4.02 17.34
N GLU A 29 12.06 -4.63 16.16
CA GLU A 29 12.00 -3.90 14.90
C GLU A 29 10.55 -3.79 14.48
N SER A 30 10.09 -2.56 14.26
CA SER A 30 8.71 -2.29 13.85
C SER A 30 8.69 -1.34 12.68
N ALA A 31 7.62 -1.44 11.89
CA ALA A 31 7.38 -0.55 10.77
C ALA A 31 5.90 -0.19 10.67
N THR A 32 5.62 0.94 10.04
CA THR A 32 4.28 1.42 9.75
C THR A 32 4.19 1.94 8.33
N ILE A 33 3.03 1.78 7.70
CA ILE A 33 2.75 2.32 6.36
C ILE A 33 2.06 3.68 6.52
N LEU A 34 2.58 4.68 5.82
CA LEU A 34 1.95 5.99 5.74
C LEU A 34 0.72 5.93 4.83
N THR A 35 -0.29 6.69 5.21
CA THR A 35 -1.60 6.69 4.54
C THR A 35 -2.00 8.12 4.18
N THR A 36 -2.72 8.24 3.08
CA THR A 36 -3.23 9.50 2.53
C THR A 36 -4.70 9.35 2.13
N GLU A 37 -5.31 10.40 1.59
CA GLU A 37 -6.65 10.34 1.01
C GLU A 37 -6.69 9.39 -0.19
N ALA A 38 -7.82 8.72 -0.42
CA ALA A 38 -7.99 7.89 -1.59
C ALA A 38 -8.06 8.74 -2.87
N ASN A 39 -7.40 8.27 -3.94
CA ASN A 39 -7.58 8.81 -5.29
C ASN A 39 -8.94 8.38 -5.88
N ALA A 40 -9.26 8.81 -7.11
CA ALA A 40 -10.54 8.48 -7.73
C ALA A 40 -10.77 6.98 -7.96
N ASP A 41 -9.69 6.19 -8.07
CA ASP A 41 -9.76 4.74 -8.28
C ASP A 41 -10.20 4.01 -7.00
N VAL A 42 -9.68 4.43 -5.84
CA VAL A 42 -9.89 3.77 -4.54
C VAL A 42 -11.07 4.35 -3.75
N ALA A 43 -11.40 5.63 -3.94
CA ALA A 43 -12.48 6.32 -3.24
C ALA A 43 -13.85 5.58 -3.26
N PRO A 44 -14.23 4.83 -4.32
CA PRO A 44 -15.46 4.05 -4.31
C PRO A 44 -15.52 2.92 -3.26
N VAL A 45 -14.37 2.44 -2.78
CA VAL A 45 -14.28 1.30 -1.84
C VAL A 45 -13.70 1.67 -0.48
N HIS A 46 -12.93 2.75 -0.36
CA HIS A 46 -12.36 3.22 0.91
C HIS A 46 -11.94 4.70 0.81
N ASP A 47 -12.00 5.45 1.92
CA ASP A 47 -11.68 6.88 1.98
C ASP A 47 -10.17 7.19 2.06
N ARG A 48 -9.39 6.21 2.50
CA ARG A 48 -7.92 6.29 2.62
C ARG A 48 -7.21 5.22 1.81
N MET A 49 -5.96 5.49 1.44
CA MET A 49 -5.06 4.54 0.80
C MET A 49 -3.61 4.70 1.29
N PRO A 50 -2.73 3.73 1.04
CA PRO A 50 -1.29 3.92 1.27
C PRO A 50 -0.72 5.04 0.39
N VAL A 51 0.28 5.76 0.90
CA VAL A 51 1.14 6.59 0.05
C VAL A 51 2.02 5.66 -0.78
N LEU A 52 1.97 5.83 -2.11
CA LEU A 52 2.80 5.06 -3.04
C LEU A 52 4.02 5.90 -3.43
N VAL A 53 5.21 5.32 -3.33
CA VAL A 53 6.46 5.96 -3.79
C VAL A 53 6.71 5.51 -5.23
N ALA A 54 6.84 6.46 -6.16
CA ALA A 54 7.18 6.14 -7.54
C ALA A 54 8.65 5.69 -7.64
N PRO A 55 9.03 4.84 -8.62
CA PRO A 55 10.41 4.40 -8.78
C PRO A 55 11.44 5.52 -8.87
N ASP A 56 11.08 6.64 -9.51
CA ASP A 56 11.95 7.81 -9.65
C ASP A 56 12.18 8.56 -8.32
N ASP A 57 11.31 8.34 -7.32
CA ASP A 57 11.37 8.98 -6.00
C ASP A 57 12.01 8.08 -4.92
N PHE A 58 12.49 6.88 -5.28
CA PHE A 58 13.09 5.96 -4.31
C PHE A 58 14.32 6.55 -3.61
N ASP A 59 15.18 7.24 -4.35
CA ASP A 59 16.34 7.91 -3.76
C ASP A 59 15.90 8.97 -2.74
N ALA A 60 14.90 9.79 -3.09
CA ALA A 60 14.35 10.81 -2.22
C ALA A 60 13.73 10.21 -0.94
N TRP A 61 13.04 9.07 -1.07
CA TRP A 61 12.40 8.39 0.05
C TRP A 61 13.38 7.66 0.98
N LEU A 62 14.41 6.99 0.43
CA LEU A 62 15.30 6.09 1.17
C LEU A 62 16.57 6.78 1.71
N ASP A 63 17.05 7.85 1.07
CA ASP A 63 18.26 8.56 1.49
C ASP A 63 17.94 9.76 2.41
N CYS A 64 17.68 9.44 3.68
CA CYS A 64 17.39 10.41 4.73
C CYS A 64 18.55 11.40 5.02
N ALA A 65 19.77 11.13 4.53
CA ALA A 65 20.93 12.00 4.74
C ALA A 65 21.04 13.07 3.64
N ARG A 66 20.66 12.70 2.41
CA ARG A 66 20.74 13.58 1.25
C ARG A 66 19.52 14.50 1.09
N PHE A 67 18.33 14.00 1.40
CA PHE A 67 17.08 14.71 1.13
C PHE A 67 16.45 15.24 2.42
N PRO A 68 16.19 16.57 2.53
CA PRO A 68 15.55 17.14 3.71
C PRO A 68 14.09 16.72 3.80
N VAL A 69 13.57 16.60 5.03
CA VAL A 69 12.17 16.20 5.30
C VAL A 69 11.17 17.03 4.50
N SER A 70 11.40 18.33 4.32
CA SER A 70 10.51 19.21 3.57
C SER A 70 10.35 18.83 2.09
N GLU A 71 11.37 18.20 1.49
CA GLU A 71 11.32 17.70 0.12
C GLU A 71 10.57 16.36 0.06
N VAL A 72 10.88 15.47 1.00
CA VAL A 72 10.28 14.12 1.08
C VAL A 72 8.79 14.19 1.45
N THR A 73 8.36 15.14 2.27
CA THR A 73 6.92 15.31 2.59
C THR A 73 6.09 15.68 1.36
N GLY A 74 6.74 16.18 0.30
CA GLY A 74 6.11 16.41 -1.00
C GLY A 74 5.60 15.12 -1.65
N LEU A 75 6.09 13.95 -1.25
CA LEU A 75 5.67 12.64 -1.77
C LEU A 75 4.41 12.10 -1.07
N LEU A 76 3.91 12.76 -0.02
CA LEU A 76 2.82 12.24 0.84
C LEU A 76 1.42 12.53 0.28
N HIS A 77 1.20 12.23 -0.99
CA HIS A 77 -0.07 12.42 -1.70
C HIS A 77 -0.51 11.12 -2.40
N PRO A 78 -1.79 11.00 -2.79
CA PRO A 78 -2.23 9.88 -3.62
C PRO A 78 -1.46 9.81 -4.96
N PRO A 79 -1.31 8.62 -5.54
CA PRO A 79 -0.81 8.47 -6.91
C PRO A 79 -1.81 9.06 -7.92
N PRO A 80 -1.41 9.28 -9.18
CA PRO A 80 -2.32 9.75 -10.23
C PRO A 80 -3.56 8.84 -10.37
N ASP A 81 -4.70 9.44 -10.69
CA ASP A 81 -5.91 8.69 -11.06
C ASP A 81 -5.64 7.79 -12.28
N GLY A 82 -6.28 6.62 -12.32
CA GLY A 82 -6.09 5.62 -13.36
C GLY A 82 -4.78 4.82 -13.24
N SER A 83 -4.04 4.97 -12.13
CA SER A 83 -2.83 4.18 -11.86
C SER A 83 -3.13 2.84 -11.17
N LEU A 84 -4.33 2.69 -10.59
CA LEU A 84 -4.75 1.51 -9.86
C LEU A 84 -6.02 0.88 -10.43
N GLU A 85 -6.06 -0.45 -10.42
CA GLU A 85 -7.26 -1.24 -10.68
C GLU A 85 -7.79 -1.83 -9.37
N VAL A 86 -9.12 -1.75 -9.17
CA VAL A 86 -9.82 -2.25 -7.99
C VAL A 86 -10.77 -3.36 -8.41
N THR A 87 -10.48 -4.59 -7.97
CA THR A 87 -11.25 -5.78 -8.31
C THR A 87 -12.02 -6.30 -7.09
N GLU A 88 -13.31 -6.60 -7.25
CA GLU A 88 -14.06 -7.32 -6.22
C GLU A 88 -13.61 -8.78 -6.13
N ILE A 89 -13.33 -9.26 -4.92
CA ILE A 89 -12.81 -10.61 -4.64
C ILE A 89 -13.60 -11.26 -3.52
N SER A 90 -13.47 -12.58 -3.37
CA SER A 90 -14.13 -13.33 -2.29
C SER A 90 -13.70 -12.84 -0.89
N THR A 91 -14.64 -12.84 0.05
CA THR A 91 -14.38 -12.59 1.48
C THR A 91 -13.47 -13.62 2.14
N ARG A 92 -13.11 -14.71 1.45
CA ARG A 92 -12.09 -15.67 1.89
C ARG A 92 -10.79 -14.99 2.30
N VAL A 93 -10.41 -13.88 1.65
CA VAL A 93 -9.19 -13.11 1.96
C VAL A 93 -9.16 -12.57 3.40
N ASN A 94 -10.32 -12.42 4.05
CA ASN A 94 -10.41 -11.88 5.41
C ASN A 94 -9.86 -12.84 6.47
N ASN A 95 -9.70 -14.13 6.15
CA ASN A 95 -9.10 -15.11 7.05
C ASN A 95 -7.63 -15.34 6.63
N PRO A 96 -6.64 -14.96 7.46
CA PRO A 96 -5.22 -15.09 7.13
C PRO A 96 -4.75 -16.54 6.96
N ALA A 97 -5.52 -17.54 7.40
CA ALA A 97 -5.23 -18.94 7.13
C ALA A 97 -5.43 -19.33 5.66
N ASN A 98 -6.12 -18.50 4.86
CA ASN A 98 -6.30 -18.72 3.43
C ASN A 98 -5.12 -18.11 2.63
N ASP A 99 -3.98 -18.78 2.63
CA ASP A 99 -2.78 -18.38 1.87
C ASP A 99 -2.66 -19.16 0.56
N THR A 100 -3.60 -18.91 -0.35
CA THR A 100 -3.66 -19.57 -1.65
C THR A 100 -3.89 -18.56 -2.78
N PRO A 101 -3.34 -18.78 -3.99
CA PRO A 101 -3.43 -17.78 -5.07
C PRO A 101 -4.85 -17.39 -5.49
N ASP A 102 -5.85 -18.23 -5.23
CA ASP A 102 -7.25 -17.97 -5.57
C ASP A 102 -7.90 -16.86 -4.75
N VAL A 103 -7.34 -16.47 -3.59
CA VAL A 103 -7.95 -15.40 -2.76
C VAL A 103 -7.94 -14.03 -3.44
N LYS A 104 -7.13 -13.85 -4.48
CA LYS A 104 -7.06 -12.62 -5.31
C LYS A 104 -7.89 -12.70 -6.60
N LYS A 105 -8.50 -13.85 -6.90
CA LYS A 105 -9.27 -14.00 -8.15
C LYS A 105 -10.54 -13.14 -8.10
N PRO A 106 -10.91 -12.49 -9.22
CA PRO A 106 -12.18 -11.76 -9.32
C PRO A 106 -13.36 -12.64 -8.88
N LEU A 107 -14.30 -12.05 -8.14
CA LEU A 107 -15.55 -12.72 -7.82
C LEU A 107 -16.30 -13.00 -9.13
N GLN A 108 -16.58 -14.27 -9.43
CA GLN A 108 -17.34 -14.60 -10.63
C GLN A 108 -18.74 -13.99 -10.49
N SER A 109 -19.08 -13.05 -11.38
CA SER A 109 -20.43 -12.52 -11.47
C SER A 109 -21.37 -13.67 -11.81
N GLN A 110 -22.36 -13.93 -10.96
CA GLN A 110 -23.47 -14.77 -11.37
C GLN A 110 -24.22 -14.03 -12.48
N LEU A 111 -23.92 -14.36 -13.73
CA LEU A 111 -24.81 -14.09 -14.84
C LEU A 111 -26.04 -14.98 -14.64
N SER A 112 -27.00 -14.47 -13.87
CA SER A 112 -28.35 -14.98 -13.81
C SER A 112 -29.01 -14.64 -15.15
N GLY A 113 -28.93 -15.57 -16.11
CA GLY A 113 -29.67 -15.57 -17.36
C GLY A 113 -30.53 -16.82 -17.46
#